data_AF-A0A820CGU4-F1
#
_entry.id   AF-A0A820CGU4-F1
#
_cell.length_a   1.000
_cell.length_b   1.000
_cell.length_c   1.000
_cell.angle_alpha   90.00
_cell.angle_beta   90.00
_cell.angle_gamma   90.00
#
_symmetry.space_group_name_H-M   'P 1'
#
loop_
_entity.id
_entity.type
_entity.pdbx_description
1 polymer ?
#
loop_
_entity_poly.entity_id
_entity_poly.type
_entity_poly.pdbx_seq_one_letter_code
_entity_poly.pdbx_strand_id
1 'polypeptide(L)'
;MNILEFVNYWKQDNNNGFNQTKIFKISNPGDCILQNQYGFSNGKPCILVKMNKIVGFIPKPGYLLEDGHAFKSVGCRSNSNAIAIHCYGENGHDDNCGSLETKWFSYEGKKERQDVYQAPYIWVQFNEVKPNVLINVMCRIFGGNINFDRKSSRALTRFQIYIYKRYTKT
;
A
#
# COMPACT_ATOMS: atom_id res chain seq x y z
N MET A 1 -8.02 17.95 8.66
CA MET A 1 -7.01 17.08 8.02
C MET A 1 -7.47 16.84 6.60
N ASN A 2 -7.02 17.68 5.67
CA ASN A 2 -7.42 17.59 4.26
C ASN A 2 -6.61 16.48 3.60
N ILE A 3 -7.17 15.28 3.48
CA ILE A 3 -6.71 14.32 2.48
C ILE A 3 -7.39 14.74 1.17
N LEU A 4 -6.80 15.73 0.52
CA LEU A 4 -7.07 16.06 -0.88
C LEU A 4 -5.78 15.83 -1.65
N GLU A 5 -5.54 14.58 -2.03
CA GLU A 5 -4.83 14.30 -3.29
C GLU A 5 -5.73 13.37 -4.11
N PHE A 6 -6.73 13.98 -4.75
CA PHE A 6 -7.34 13.39 -5.93
C PHE A 6 -6.24 13.35 -7.01
N VAL A 7 -5.64 12.18 -7.24
CA VAL A 7 -4.86 11.95 -8.46
C VAL A 7 -5.87 11.83 -9.58
N ASN A 8 -6.19 12.97 -10.20
CA ASN A 8 -7.05 13.04 -11.37
C ASN A 8 -6.49 12.15 -12.49
N TYR A 9 -7.41 11.42 -13.12
CA TYR A 9 -7.19 10.57 -14.28
C TYR A 9 -6.61 11.36 -15.46
N TRP A 10 -5.55 10.86 -16.08
CA TRP A 10 -5.18 11.26 -17.44
C TRP A 10 -5.25 10.04 -18.35
N LYS A 11 -6.14 10.11 -19.35
CA LYS A 11 -6.21 9.17 -20.46
C LYS A 11 -5.49 9.82 -21.63
N GLN A 12 -4.45 9.17 -22.15
CA GLN A 12 -3.88 9.52 -23.45
C GLN A 12 -4.29 8.41 -24.42
N ASP A 13 -5.33 8.68 -25.21
CA ASP A 13 -5.48 7.97 -26.48
C ASP A 13 -4.39 8.51 -27.41
N ASN A 14 -3.65 7.64 -28.10
CA ASN A 14 -3.45 7.77 -29.54
C ASN A 14 -2.62 6.63 -30.13
N ASN A 15 -3.07 6.23 -31.31
CA ASN A 15 -2.42 5.33 -32.24
C ASN A 15 -0.94 5.71 -32.47
N ASN A 16 -0.14 4.66 -32.67
CA ASN A 16 1.26 4.64 -33.12
C ASN A 16 2.34 4.50 -32.02
N GLY A 17 2.84 3.26 -31.94
CA GLY A 17 4.27 2.93 -31.88
C GLY A 17 5.09 3.45 -30.69
N PHE A 18 5.23 2.61 -29.66
CA PHE A 18 6.23 2.71 -28.59
C PHE A 18 6.21 4.00 -27.74
N ASN A 19 5.25 4.13 -26.81
CA ASN A 19 5.36 4.97 -25.59
C ASN A 19 4.11 4.81 -24.69
N GLN A 20 3.85 3.62 -24.14
CA GLN A 20 2.74 3.43 -23.20
C GLN A 20 3.22 3.57 -21.76
N THR A 21 2.96 4.73 -21.14
CA THR A 21 3.01 4.84 -19.67
C THR A 21 1.93 3.92 -19.11
N LYS A 22 2.34 2.86 -18.40
CA LYS A 22 1.39 1.91 -17.79
C LYS A 22 0.67 2.61 -16.63
N ILE A 23 -0.60 2.95 -16.85
CA ILE A 23 -1.45 3.55 -15.81
C ILE A 23 -1.75 2.47 -14.76
N PHE A 24 -1.28 2.69 -13.53
CA PHE A 24 -1.59 1.81 -12.41
C PHE A 24 -3.09 1.89 -12.11
N LYS A 25 -3.80 0.77 -12.31
CA LYS A 25 -5.21 0.63 -11.90
C LYS A 25 -5.26 -0.16 -10.61
N ILE A 26 -5.97 0.37 -9.62
CA ILE A 26 -6.27 -0.35 -8.37
C ILE A 26 -7.02 -1.63 -8.73
N SER A 27 -6.55 -2.77 -8.23
CA SER A 27 -7.35 -3.99 -8.16
C SER A 27 -8.38 -3.82 -7.04
N ASN A 28 -9.67 -3.74 -7.42
CA ASN A 28 -10.86 -3.72 -6.56
C ASN A 28 -10.69 -3.10 -5.14
N PRO A 29 -10.97 -1.79 -4.94
CA PRO A 29 -10.77 -1.11 -3.66
C PRO A 29 -11.70 -1.59 -2.53
N GLY A 30 -12.70 -2.45 -2.82
CA GLY A 30 -13.67 -2.89 -1.81
C GLY A 30 -14.37 -1.70 -1.16
N ASP A 31 -14.38 -1.67 0.17
CA ASP A 31 -14.96 -0.60 1.00
C ASP A 31 -14.15 0.70 1.00
N CYS A 32 -12.95 0.71 0.42
CA CYS A 32 -12.02 1.84 0.41
C CYS A 32 -12.36 2.86 -0.69
N ILE A 33 -13.64 3.21 -0.79
CA ILE A 33 -14.19 4.17 -1.76
C ILE A 33 -14.71 5.43 -1.07
N LEU A 34 -14.79 6.51 -1.83
CA LEU A 34 -15.24 7.82 -1.32
C LEU A 34 -16.66 7.76 -0.75
N GLN A 35 -17.56 7.00 -1.39
CA GLN A 35 -18.96 6.84 -0.97
C GLN A 35 -19.08 6.25 0.45
N ASN A 36 -18.13 5.40 0.85
CA ASN A 36 -18.07 4.80 2.18
C ASN A 36 -17.09 5.56 3.10
N GLN A 37 -16.71 6.79 2.73
CA GLN A 37 -15.70 7.60 3.43
C GLN A 37 -14.42 6.81 3.74
N TYR A 38 -13.98 5.96 2.81
CA TYR A 38 -12.82 5.08 3.01
C TYR A 38 -12.91 4.24 4.29
N GLY A 39 -14.11 3.81 4.68
CA GLY A 39 -14.37 2.97 5.86
C GLY A 39 -14.29 3.70 7.22
N PHE A 40 -13.95 4.99 7.24
CA PHE A 40 -13.84 5.77 8.48
C PHE A 40 -15.18 5.88 9.23
N SER A 41 -16.31 6.01 8.52
CA SER A 41 -17.64 6.09 9.13
C SER A 41 -18.02 4.83 9.92
N ASN A 42 -17.49 3.68 9.51
CA ASN A 42 -17.88 2.38 10.06
C ASN A 42 -16.87 1.89 11.12
N GLY A 43 -15.88 2.73 11.49
CA GLY A 43 -14.79 2.35 12.39
C GLY A 43 -13.79 1.38 11.77
N LYS A 44 -13.79 1.25 10.44
CA LYS A 44 -12.92 0.33 9.68
C LYS A 44 -12.09 1.08 8.64
N PRO A 45 -11.13 1.93 9.07
CA PRO A 45 -10.46 2.87 8.19
C PRO A 45 -9.61 2.15 7.14
N CYS A 46 -9.69 2.65 5.91
CA CYS A 46 -8.78 2.30 4.83
C CYS A 46 -7.63 3.30 4.76
N ILE A 47 -6.40 2.78 4.86
CA ILE A 47 -5.18 3.57 4.74
C ILE A 47 -4.51 3.26 3.41
N LEU A 48 -4.12 4.33 2.69
CA LEU A 48 -3.40 4.23 1.44
C LEU A 48 -1.90 4.07 1.72
N VAL A 49 -1.32 2.93 1.34
CA VAL A 49 0.13 2.70 1.43
C VAL A 49 0.72 2.85 0.03
N LYS A 50 1.49 3.93 -0.16
CA LYS A 50 2.12 4.29 -1.43
C LYS A 50 3.62 4.02 -1.40
N MET A 51 4.16 3.58 -2.53
CA MET A 51 5.58 3.32 -2.71
C MET A 51 6.35 4.62 -3.00
N ASN A 52 7.58 4.69 -2.48
CA ASN A 52 8.51 5.75 -2.86
C ASN A 52 8.91 5.62 -4.33
N LYS A 53 9.03 6.78 -4.99
CA LYS A 53 9.41 6.89 -6.39
C LYS A 53 10.94 6.92 -6.49
N ILE A 54 11.53 5.80 -6.93
CA ILE A 54 12.98 5.67 -7.10
C ILE A 54 13.29 5.53 -8.60
N VAL A 55 14.10 6.43 -9.15
CA VAL A 55 14.47 6.44 -10.57
C VAL A 55 15.26 5.18 -10.91
N GLY A 56 14.86 4.48 -11.97
CA GLY A 56 15.56 3.28 -12.48
C GLY A 56 15.45 2.04 -11.59
N PHE A 57 14.71 2.11 -10.48
CA PHE A 57 14.51 0.97 -9.60
C PHE A 57 13.36 0.11 -10.10
N ILE A 58 13.65 -1.17 -10.37
CA ILE A 58 12.64 -2.18 -10.65
C ILE A 58 12.75 -3.25 -9.56
N PRO A 59 11.71 -3.45 -8.73
CA PRO A 59 11.76 -4.48 -7.71
C PRO A 59 11.71 -5.86 -8.36
N LYS A 60 12.51 -6.79 -7.83
CA LYS A 60 12.43 -8.21 -8.14
C LYS A 60 11.30 -8.82 -7.31
N PRO A 61 10.42 -9.64 -7.89
CA PRO A 61 9.41 -10.37 -7.12
C PRO A 61 10.04 -11.13 -5.96
N GLY A 62 9.31 -11.28 -4.86
CA GLY A 62 9.82 -11.98 -3.68
C GLY A 62 8.82 -12.01 -2.53
N TYR A 63 8.81 -13.15 -1.83
CA TYR A 63 7.89 -13.47 -0.73
C TYR A 63 8.60 -13.96 0.54
N LEU A 64 9.93 -13.95 0.52
CA LEU A 64 10.73 -14.49 1.62
C LEU A 64 10.96 -13.37 2.65
N LEU A 65 10.51 -13.60 3.88
CA LEU A 65 11.05 -12.92 5.04
C LEU A 65 12.46 -13.47 5.27
N GLU A 66 13.43 -12.60 5.53
CA GLU A 66 14.80 -12.98 5.94
C GLU A 66 14.79 -13.87 7.20
N ASP A 67 13.68 -13.89 7.95
CA ASP A 67 13.52 -14.54 9.24
C ASP A 67 12.90 -15.95 9.15
N GLY A 68 12.85 -16.59 7.97
CA GLY A 68 12.39 -17.98 7.80
C GLY A 68 10.88 -18.22 7.95
N HIS A 69 10.10 -17.21 8.35
CA HIS A 69 8.64 -17.24 8.31
C HIS A 69 8.19 -16.99 6.87
N ALA A 70 7.72 -18.01 6.15
CA ALA A 70 7.15 -17.77 4.83
C ALA A 70 5.92 -16.85 4.96
N PHE A 71 5.76 -15.89 4.04
CA PHE A 71 4.54 -15.08 3.84
C PHE A 71 3.25 -15.93 3.76
N LYS A 72 3.40 -17.25 3.59
CA LYS A 72 2.38 -18.29 3.61
C LYS A 72 1.63 -18.44 4.94
N SER A 73 2.15 -17.92 6.06
CA SER A 73 1.51 -18.09 7.39
C SER A 73 0.36 -17.11 7.65
N VAL A 74 0.27 -16.05 6.86
CA VAL A 74 -0.85 -15.12 6.85
C VAL A 74 -1.57 -15.36 5.52
N GLY A 75 -2.90 -15.24 5.41
CA GLY A 75 -3.72 -15.62 4.24
C GLY A 75 -3.47 -14.85 2.92
N CYS A 76 -2.22 -14.51 2.65
CA CYS A 76 -1.75 -13.56 1.67
C CYS A 76 -1.35 -14.30 0.40
N ARG A 77 -2.01 -13.96 -0.71
CA ARG A 77 -1.81 -14.65 -1.99
C ARG A 77 -0.44 -14.29 -2.57
N SER A 78 0.33 -15.32 -2.91
CA SER A 78 1.58 -15.18 -3.64
C SER A 78 1.31 -15.00 -5.14
N ASN A 79 1.99 -14.04 -5.75
CA ASN A 79 2.00 -13.77 -7.20
C ASN A 79 3.46 -13.74 -7.69
N SER A 80 3.86 -14.69 -8.53
CA SER A 80 5.25 -14.83 -8.99
C SER A 80 5.88 -13.57 -9.61
N ASN A 81 5.07 -12.60 -10.05
CA ASN A 81 5.50 -11.35 -10.68
C ASN A 81 5.31 -10.11 -9.79
N ALA A 82 5.11 -10.28 -8.48
CA ALA A 82 4.83 -9.17 -7.56
C ALA A 82 5.74 -9.14 -6.34
N ILE A 83 5.88 -7.95 -5.76
CA ILE A 83 6.34 -7.78 -4.39
C ILE A 83 5.17 -7.95 -3.43
N ALA A 84 5.46 -8.34 -2.19
CA ALA A 84 4.47 -8.41 -1.12
C ALA A 84 4.57 -7.20 -0.18
N ILE A 85 3.42 -6.79 0.34
CA ILE A 85 3.30 -5.81 1.42
C ILE A 85 2.52 -6.46 2.55
N HIS A 86 3.00 -6.34 3.77
CA HIS A 86 2.38 -6.85 4.99
C HIS A 86 2.28 -5.74 6.02
N CYS A 87 1.07 -5.43 6.49
CA CYS A 87 0.77 -4.40 7.46
C CYS A 87 0.14 -5.04 8.69
N TYR A 88 0.75 -4.82 9.84
CA TYR A 88 0.28 -5.39 11.10
C TYR A 88 0.40 -4.39 12.25
N GLY A 89 -0.52 -4.48 13.21
CA GLY A 89 -0.36 -3.79 14.48
C GLY A 89 0.81 -4.38 15.27
N GLU A 90 1.69 -3.55 15.82
CA GLU A 90 2.86 -4.01 16.59
C GLU A 90 2.48 -4.89 17.80
N ASN A 91 1.22 -4.82 18.25
CA ASN A 91 0.63 -5.65 19.31
C ASN A 91 -0.34 -6.72 18.79
N GLY A 92 -0.17 -7.21 17.55
CA GLY A 92 -1.03 -8.26 16.96
C GLY A 92 -2.46 -7.82 16.67
N HIS A 93 -2.71 -6.52 16.58
CA HIS A 93 -4.02 -5.98 16.22
C HIS A 93 -4.07 -5.84 14.69
N ASP A 94 -4.90 -6.66 14.05
CA ASP A 94 -5.18 -6.68 12.60
C ASP A 94 -3.97 -7.01 11.71
N ASP A 95 -4.16 -7.97 10.81
CA ASP A 95 -3.12 -8.45 9.89
C ASP A 95 -3.61 -8.32 8.45
N ASN A 96 -2.95 -7.44 7.69
CA ASN A 96 -3.33 -7.08 6.34
C ASN A 96 -2.19 -7.33 5.35
N CYS A 97 -2.55 -7.85 4.19
CA CYS A 97 -1.60 -8.12 3.12
C CYS A 97 -2.07 -7.63 1.76
N GLY A 98 -1.10 -7.27 0.92
CA GLY A 98 -1.31 -7.00 -0.49
C GLY A 98 -0.12 -7.43 -1.33
N SER A 99 -0.29 -7.44 -2.65
CA SER A 99 0.81 -7.61 -3.59
C SER A 99 0.74 -6.55 -4.69
N LEU A 100 1.91 -6.14 -5.17
CA LEU A 100 2.05 -5.17 -6.26
C LEU A 100 2.91 -5.76 -7.36
N GLU A 101 2.33 -5.94 -8.54
CA GLU A 101 3.08 -6.45 -9.70
C GLU A 101 4.23 -5.50 -10.06
N THR A 102 5.41 -6.07 -10.29
CA THR A 102 6.65 -5.32 -10.54
C THR A 102 6.58 -4.49 -11.82
N LYS A 103 5.71 -4.86 -12.77
CA LYS A 103 5.44 -4.13 -14.02
C LYS A 103 4.97 -2.69 -13.82
N TRP A 104 4.47 -2.33 -12.63
CA TRP A 104 3.96 -1.00 -12.32
C TRP A 104 5.02 -0.04 -11.74
N PHE A 105 6.22 -0.54 -11.47
CA PHE A 105 7.30 0.23 -10.82
C PHE A 105 8.26 0.90 -11.80
N SER A 106 8.05 0.73 -13.12
CA SER A 106 8.95 1.27 -14.14
C SER A 106 8.88 2.79 -14.17
N TYR A 107 9.75 3.44 -13.39
CA TYR A 107 9.92 4.88 -13.39
C TYR A 107 11.28 5.29 -13.96
N GLU A 108 11.26 5.85 -15.17
CA GLU A 108 12.48 6.22 -15.91
C GLU A 108 13.05 7.60 -15.54
N GLY A 109 12.44 8.37 -14.65
CA GLY A 109 13.00 9.65 -14.21
C GLY A 109 12.90 10.82 -15.20
N LYS A 110 12.45 10.60 -16.44
CA LYS A 110 12.35 11.64 -17.47
C LYS A 110 11.43 12.79 -17.02
N LYS A 111 11.93 14.03 -17.11
CA LYS A 111 11.26 15.26 -16.62
C LYS A 111 9.84 15.43 -17.20
N GLU A 112 9.67 15.07 -18.47
CA GLU A 112 8.42 15.11 -19.23
C GLU A 112 7.42 13.98 -18.88
N ARG A 113 7.82 13.01 -18.05
CA ARG A 113 6.98 11.87 -17.65
C ARG A 113 6.73 11.83 -16.13
N GLN A 114 7.15 12.86 -15.41
CA GLN A 114 7.03 12.88 -13.94
C GLN A 114 5.60 13.11 -13.47
N ASP A 115 4.87 13.92 -14.21
CA ASP A 115 3.44 14.26 -14.06
C ASP A 115 2.52 13.09 -14.44
N VAL A 116 2.95 12.24 -15.38
CA VAL A 116 2.14 11.09 -15.85
C VAL A 116 2.37 9.82 -15.02
N TYR A 117 3.50 9.70 -14.31
CA TYR A 117 3.80 8.49 -13.52
C TYR A 117 3.14 8.51 -12.14
N GLN A 118 2.19 7.60 -11.92
CA GLN A 118 1.61 7.31 -10.61
C GLN A 118 2.34 6.12 -9.96
N ALA A 119 2.96 6.37 -8.80
CA ALA A 119 3.61 5.31 -8.05
C ALA A 119 2.58 4.25 -7.59
N PRO A 120 2.90 2.95 -7.65
CA PRO A 120 2.04 1.89 -7.15
C PRO A 120 1.67 2.10 -5.67
N TYR A 121 0.43 1.74 -5.33
CA TYR A 121 -0.08 1.81 -3.97
C TYR A 121 -1.11 0.71 -3.71
N ILE A 122 -1.36 0.42 -2.44
CA ILE A 122 -2.44 -0.48 -2.00
C ILE A 122 -3.34 0.23 -0.98
N TRP A 123 -4.57 -0.23 -0.92
CA TRP A 123 -5.46 0.05 0.21
C TRP A 123 -5.29 -1.02 1.27
N VAL A 124 -5.23 -0.60 2.52
CA VAL A 124 -5.14 -1.46 3.70
C VAL A 124 -6.33 -1.14 4.59
N GLN A 125 -7.28 -2.06 4.72
CA GLN A 125 -8.49 -1.86 5.51
C GLN A 125 -8.35 -2.51 6.88
N PHE A 126 -8.38 -1.70 7.93
CA PHE A 126 -8.33 -2.22 9.30
C PHE A 126 -9.75 -2.54 9.77
N ASN A 127 -10.07 -3.82 9.89
CA ASN A 127 -11.40 -4.32 10.27
C ASN A 127 -11.60 -4.41 11.77
N GLU A 128 -10.52 -4.60 12.54
CA GLU A 128 -10.55 -4.89 13.98
C GLU A 128 -9.85 -3.82 14.82
N VAL A 129 -10.19 -2.55 14.59
CA VAL A 129 -9.64 -1.43 15.36
C VAL A 129 -10.38 -1.26 16.68
N LYS A 130 -9.67 -1.49 17.80
CA LYS A 130 -10.21 -1.23 19.14
C LYS A 130 -10.39 0.27 19.37
N PRO A 131 -11.62 0.77 19.65
CA PRO A 131 -11.85 2.18 19.90
C PRO A 131 -11.15 2.67 21.17
N ASN A 132 -10.78 3.95 21.18
CA ASN A 132 -10.12 4.64 22.28
C ASN A 132 -8.76 4.03 22.70
N VAL A 133 -8.14 3.25 21.81
CA VAL A 133 -6.79 2.70 21.98
C VAL A 133 -5.91 3.20 20.83
N LEU A 134 -4.70 3.62 21.15
CA LEU A 134 -3.70 4.00 20.15
C LEU A 134 -3.03 2.73 19.62
N ILE A 135 -3.14 2.49 18.32
CA ILE A 135 -2.57 1.32 17.64
C ILE A 135 -1.37 1.78 16.82
N ASN A 136 -0.18 1.23 17.11
CA ASN A 136 0.99 1.37 16.26
C ASN A 136 0.93 0.33 15.15
N VAL A 137 0.99 0.77 13.91
CA VAL A 137 0.99 -0.09 12.73
C VAL A 137 2.34 -0.02 12.04
N MET A 138 2.84 -1.18 11.61
CA MET A 138 4.00 -1.27 10.74
C MET A 138 3.62 -2.01 9.45
N CYS A 139 3.96 -1.41 8.32
CA CYS A 139 3.90 -2.05 7.01
C CYS A 139 5.30 -2.36 6.51
N ARG A 140 5.59 -3.61 6.15
CA ARG A 140 6.86 -4.08 5.58
C ARG A 140 6.66 -4.55 4.14
N ILE A 141 7.71 -4.42 3.34
CA ILE A 141 7.73 -4.81 1.93
C ILE A 141 8.74 -5.93 1.71
N PHE A 142 8.38 -6.88 0.85
CA PHE A 142 9.21 -8.04 0.49
C PHE A 142 9.43 -8.09 -1.01
N GLY A 143 10.69 -8.28 -1.40
CA GLY A 143 11.11 -8.44 -2.79
C GLY A 143 12.54 -8.93 -2.86
N GLY A 144 12.92 -9.59 -3.95
CA GLY A 144 14.24 -10.22 -4.09
C GLY A 144 15.44 -9.27 -4.11
N ASN A 145 15.22 -7.96 -4.22
CA ASN A 145 16.24 -6.91 -4.16
C ASN A 145 15.81 -5.73 -3.25
N ILE A 146 15.00 -6.01 -2.24
CA ILE A 146 14.51 -5.01 -1.28
C ILE A 146 15.09 -5.37 0.09
N ASN A 147 16.04 -4.56 0.56
CA ASN A 147 16.65 -4.75 1.87
C ASN A 147 15.78 -4.10 2.94
N PHE A 148 15.45 -4.88 3.98
CA PHE A 148 14.76 -4.38 5.15
C PHE A 148 15.76 -3.77 6.13
N ASP A 149 15.47 -2.58 6.65
CA ASP A 149 16.21 -2.03 7.77
C ASP A 149 15.28 -1.23 8.68
N ARG A 150 15.09 -1.77 9.88
CA ARG A 150 14.26 -1.18 10.92
C ARG A 150 14.75 0.19 11.38
N LYS A 151 16.07 0.40 11.43
CA LYS A 151 16.68 1.65 11.95
C LYS A 151 16.56 2.79 10.95
N SER A 152 16.86 2.54 9.68
CA SER A 152 16.73 3.55 8.62
C SER A 152 15.32 3.66 8.04
N SER A 153 14.36 2.86 8.52
CA SER A 153 13.00 2.75 7.96
C SER A 153 13.00 2.40 6.47
N ARG A 154 13.97 1.58 6.04
CA ARG A 154 14.03 1.08 4.67
C ARG A 154 13.08 -0.10 4.51
N ALA A 155 12.32 -0.09 3.41
CA ALA A 155 11.32 -1.10 3.08
C ALA A 155 10.22 -1.28 4.14
N LEU A 156 9.96 -0.22 4.93
CA LEU A 156 8.86 -0.20 5.88
C LEU A 156 8.28 1.21 6.02
N THR A 157 7.04 1.30 6.52
CA THR A 157 6.46 2.53 7.05
C THR A 157 5.77 2.24 8.39
N ARG A 158 5.71 3.25 9.27
CA ARG A 158 5.02 3.18 10.55
C ARG A 158 4.04 4.34 10.65
N PHE A 159 2.87 4.07 11.21
CA PHE A 159 1.88 5.10 11.50
C PHE A 159 1.01 4.66 12.68
N GLN A 160 0.22 5.59 13.20
CA GLN A 160 -0.65 5.36 14.35
C GLN A 160 -2.10 5.53 13.94
N ILE A 161 -2.96 4.63 14.42
CA ILE A 161 -4.42 4.73 14.28
C ILE A 161 -5.02 4.94 15.66
N TYR A 162 -5.93 5.90 15.77
CA TYR A 162 -6.77 6.10 16.94
C TYR A 162 -8.19 6.40 16.48
N ILE A 163 -9.14 5.53 16.85
CA ILE A 163 -10.57 5.74 16.58
C ILE A 163 -11.25 6.11 17.89
N TYR A 164 -11.79 7.32 17.94
CA TYR A 164 -12.54 7.79 19.09
C TYR A 164 -13.98 7.26 19.06
N LYS A 165 -14.46 6.73 20.20
CA LYS A 165 -15.86 6.35 20.37
C LYS A 165 -16.36 6.81 21.74
N ARG A 166 -17.43 7.62 21.74
CA ARG A 166 -18.13 8.00 22.98
C ARG A 166 -18.91 6.80 23.52
N TYR A 167 -18.66 6.45 24.77
CA TYR A 167 -19.52 5.54 25.52
C TYR A 167 -20.51 6.38 26.31
N THR A 168 -21.80 6.25 26.00
CA THR A 168 -22.86 6.74 26.88
C THR A 168 -23.01 5.75 28.03
N LYS A 169 -22.86 6.25 29.26
CA LYS A 169 -23.18 5.49 30.46
C LYS A 169 -24.69 5.26 30.45
N THR A 170 -25.12 4.02 30.22
CA THR A 170 -26.48 3.56 30.52
C THR A 170 -26.69 3.48 32.02
#